data_AF-A0A430QRQ5-F1
#
_entry.id   AF-A0A430QRQ5-F1
#
_cell.length_a   1.000
_cell.length_b   1.000
_cell.length_c   1.000
_cell.angle_alpha   90.00
_cell.angle_beta   90.00
_cell.angle_gamma   90.00
#
_symmetry.space_group_name_H-M   'P 1'
#
loop_
_entity.id
_entity.type
_entity.pdbx_description
1 polymer ?
#
loop_
_entity_poly.entity_id
_entity_poly.type
_entity_poly.pdbx_seq_one_letter_code
_entity_poly.pdbx_strand_id
1 'polypeptide(L)'
;MSRQTFNEFLAGAIGGLAGLTVGHPMDTVKVVMQSSSRNLTFKEATDSILETGLRRFFTGLAIPFYSYGFINAVVFTAYKESLSIFDATGQSPFANAMAGAISGAVQLIPAVPVEVIKIRQQSIASHPGRLMYLY
;
A
#
# COMPACT_ATOMS: atom_id res chain seq x y z
N MET A 1 -17.91 -21.16 -5.16
CA MET A 1 -16.77 -20.29 -5.52
C MET A 1 -15.91 -21.09 -6.50
N SER A 2 -15.90 -20.75 -7.79
CA SER A 2 -15.24 -21.57 -8.82
C SER A 2 -13.72 -21.50 -8.67
N ARG A 3 -13.01 -22.59 -8.96
CA ARG A 3 -11.53 -22.64 -8.87
C ARG A 3 -10.84 -21.55 -9.70
N GLN A 4 -11.49 -21.07 -10.76
CA GLN A 4 -11.02 -19.94 -11.57
C GLN A 4 -10.97 -18.63 -10.78
N THR A 5 -12.05 -18.27 -10.05
CA THR A 5 -12.07 -17.06 -9.22
C THR A 5 -10.99 -17.08 -8.13
N PHE A 6 -10.68 -18.26 -7.57
CA PHE A 6 -9.61 -18.40 -6.59
C PHE A 6 -8.22 -18.22 -7.21
N ASN A 7 -7.99 -18.78 -8.40
CA ASN A 7 -6.72 -18.62 -9.11
C ASN A 7 -6.49 -17.18 -9.57
N GLU A 8 -7.53 -16.50 -10.06
CA GLU A 8 -7.47 -15.07 -10.43
C GLU A 8 -7.19 -14.18 -9.21
N PHE A 9 -7.83 -14.48 -8.08
CA PHE A 9 -7.57 -13.79 -6.82
C PHE A 9 -6.11 -13.99 -6.35
N LEU A 10 -5.60 -15.23 -6.40
CA LEU A 10 -4.21 -15.55 -6.05
C LEU A 10 -3.20 -14.88 -6.99
N ALA A 11 -3.45 -14.93 -8.29
CA ALA A 11 -2.61 -14.27 -9.29
C ALA A 11 -2.59 -12.76 -9.07
N GLY A 12 -3.74 -12.14 -8.79
CA GLY A 12 -3.85 -10.73 -8.44
C GLY A 12 -3.14 -10.37 -7.13
N ALA A 13 -3.27 -11.21 -6.10
CA ALA A 13 -2.59 -11.02 -4.82
C ALA A 13 -1.06 -11.11 -4.97
N ILE A 14 -0.55 -12.15 -5.62
CA ILE A 14 0.89 -12.34 -5.85
C ILE A 14 1.44 -11.21 -6.74
N GLY A 15 0.74 -10.85 -7.81
CA GLY A 15 1.12 -9.74 -8.67
C GLY A 15 1.16 -8.40 -7.93
N GLY A 16 0.17 -8.14 -7.08
CA GLY A 16 0.11 -6.95 -6.24
C GLY A 16 1.26 -6.88 -5.22
N LEU A 17 1.55 -8.00 -4.53
CA LEU A 17 2.66 -8.08 -3.58
C LEU A 17 4.03 -7.97 -4.27
N ALA A 18 4.19 -8.58 -5.45
CA ALA A 18 5.40 -8.43 -6.26
C ALA A 18 5.61 -6.97 -6.69
N GLY A 19 4.54 -6.31 -7.16
CA GLY A 19 4.57 -4.89 -7.51
C GLY A 19 4.92 -3.99 -6.32
N LEU A 20 4.33 -4.25 -5.14
CA LEU A 20 4.66 -3.54 -3.91
C LEU A 20 6.15 -3.72 -3.55
N THR A 21 6.66 -4.95 -3.64
CA THR A 21 8.05 -5.27 -3.27
C THR A 21 9.06 -4.62 -4.21
N VAL A 22 8.77 -4.56 -5.51
CA VAL A 22 9.63 -3.90 -6.51
C VAL A 22 9.51 -2.37 -6.44
N GLY A 23 8.33 -1.84 -6.11
CA GLY A 23 8.08 -0.39 -6.02
C GLY A 23 8.56 0.25 -4.71
N HIS A 24 8.58 -0.48 -3.60
CA HIS A 24 8.90 0.06 -2.29
C HIS A 24 10.31 0.67 -2.14
N PRO A 25 11.36 0.15 -2.78
CA PRO A 25 12.67 0.83 -2.81
C PRO A 25 12.58 2.24 -3.38
N MET A 26 11.76 2.45 -4.43
CA MET A 26 11.56 3.75 -5.05
C MET A 26 10.77 4.70 -4.14
N ASP A 27 9.77 4.20 -3.42
CA ASP A 27 9.06 4.96 -2.38
C ASP A 27 10.03 5.40 -1.27
N THR A 28 10.93 4.52 -0.85
CA THR A 28 11.91 4.80 0.21
C THR A 28 12.90 5.88 -0.21
N VAL A 29 13.42 5.83 -1.44
CA VAL A 29 14.31 6.88 -1.98
C VAL A 29 13.59 8.23 -2.03
N LYS A 30 12.33 8.27 -2.48
CA LYS A 30 11.54 9.50 -2.51
C LYS A 30 11.33 10.09 -1.12
N VAL A 31 11.02 9.26 -0.13
CA VAL A 31 10.84 9.73 1.25
C VAL A 31 12.16 10.25 1.82
N VAL A 32 13.30 9.60 1.57
CA VAL A 32 14.62 10.11 2.00
C VAL A 32 14.95 11.46 1.36
N MET A 33 14.65 11.62 0.07
CA MET A 33 14.84 12.89 -0.64
C MET A 33 13.93 14.00 -0.08
N GLN A 34 12.65 13.71 0.16
CA GLN A 34 11.67 14.69 0.68
C GLN A 34 11.85 15.00 2.17
N SER A 35 12.36 14.03 2.93
CA SER A 35 12.61 14.16 4.37
C SER A 35 13.93 14.87 4.66
N SER A 36 14.86 14.89 3.70
CA SER A 36 16.13 15.59 3.87
C SER A 36 15.94 17.10 3.73
N SER A 37 16.48 17.86 4.67
CA SER A 37 16.49 19.33 4.61
C SER A 37 17.37 19.89 3.48
N ARG A 38 18.13 19.02 2.79
CA ARG A 38 18.90 19.32 1.57
C ARG A 38 18.20 18.69 0.37
N ASN A 39 18.21 19.39 -0.76
CA ASN A 39 17.81 18.82 -2.06
C ASN A 39 18.82 17.75 -2.48
N LEU A 40 18.65 16.52 -2.01
CA LEU A 40 19.48 15.38 -2.40
C LEU A 40 19.13 14.95 -3.83
N THR A 41 20.16 14.63 -4.61
CA THR A 41 20.01 13.96 -5.90
C THR A 41 19.64 12.49 -5.67
N PHE A 42 18.94 11.86 -6.62
CA PHE A 42 18.52 10.46 -6.54
C PHE A 42 19.68 9.50 -6.20
N LYS A 43 20.87 9.77 -6.75
CA LYS A 43 22.08 8.98 -6.49
C LYS A 43 22.56 9.11 -5.03
N GLU A 44 22.58 10.33 -4.49
CA GLU A 44 23.01 10.60 -3.11
C GLU A 44 22.04 9.98 -2.09
N ALA A 45 20.73 10.01 -2.37
CA ALA A 45 19.74 9.34 -1.55
C ALA A 45 19.87 7.81 -1.60
N THR A 46 20.16 7.24 -2.78
CA THR A 46 20.37 5.80 -2.94
C THR A 46 21.64 5.34 -2.24
N ASP A 47 22.75 6.07 -2.39
CA ASP A 47 24.04 5.79 -1.76
C ASP A 47 23.92 5.84 -0.22
N SER A 48 23.22 6.84 0.33
CA SER A 48 22.96 6.93 1.77
C SER A 48 22.18 5.73 2.34
N ILE A 49 21.20 5.20 1.58
CA ILE A 49 20.47 4.00 1.98
C ILE A 49 21.37 2.77 1.91
N LEU A 50 22.19 2.64 0.85
CA LEU A 50 23.13 1.53 0.67
C LEU A 50 24.21 1.50 1.75
N GLU A 51 24.77 2.65 2.12
CA GLU A 51 25.76 2.80 3.19
C GLU A 51 25.28 2.25 4.53
N THR A 52 23.96 2.26 4.73
CA THR A 52 23.40 1.77 5.98
C THR A 52 22.61 0.47 5.88
N GLY A 53 22.63 -0.15 4.69
CA GLY A 53 22.21 -1.51 4.44
C GLY A 53 20.89 -1.66 3.71
N LEU A 54 20.84 -2.67 2.83
CA LEU A 54 19.69 -3.00 1.96
C LEU A 54 18.37 -3.23 2.71
N ARG A 55 18.42 -3.57 4.00
CA ARG A 55 17.23 -3.75 4.84
C ARG A 55 16.42 -2.47 5.02
N ARG A 56 17.04 -1.30 4.87
CA ARG A 56 16.35 -0.01 4.98
C ARG A 56 15.34 0.23 3.85
N PHE A 57 15.59 -0.33 2.66
CA PHE A 57 14.64 -0.29 1.55
C PHE A 57 13.33 -1.03 1.83
N PHE A 58 13.29 -1.92 2.84
CA PHE A 58 12.11 -2.72 3.20
C PHE A 58 11.55 -2.35 4.58
N THR A 59 12.10 -1.32 5.23
CA THR A 59 11.64 -0.90 6.56
C THR A 59 10.31 -0.15 6.42
N GLY A 60 9.26 -0.66 7.07
CA GLY A 60 7.89 -0.13 6.94
C GLY A 60 7.01 -0.81 5.89
N LEU A 61 7.53 -1.81 5.15
CA LEU A 61 6.75 -2.62 4.20
C LEU A 61 5.82 -3.62 4.90
N ALA A 62 6.21 -4.12 6.07
CA ALA A 62 5.51 -5.21 6.76
C ALA A 62 4.03 -4.88 7.03
N ILE A 63 3.74 -3.69 7.54
CA ILE A 63 2.37 -3.30 7.88
C ILE A 63 1.46 -3.19 6.65
N PRO A 64 1.85 -2.48 5.57
CA PRO A 64 1.13 -2.51 4.29
C PRO A 64 0.94 -3.93 3.75
N PHE A 65 1.96 -4.79 3.86
CA PHE A 65 1.93 -6.16 3.34
C PHE A 65 0.88 -7.02 4.05
N TYR A 66 0.82 -6.97 5.39
CA TYR A 66 -0.19 -7.70 6.17
C TYR A 66 -1.59 -7.09 6.03
N SER A 67 -1.68 -5.77 5.94
CA SER A 67 -2.97 -5.07 5.81
C SER A 67 -3.60 -5.20 4.41
N TYR A 68 -2.82 -5.51 3.38
CA TYR A 68 -3.29 -5.60 1.99
C TYR A 68 -4.42 -6.62 1.83
N GLY A 69 -4.31 -7.78 2.48
CA GLY A 69 -5.36 -8.81 2.46
C GLY A 69 -6.66 -8.32 3.09
N PHE A 70 -6.57 -7.61 4.21
CA PHE A 70 -7.74 -7.07 4.92
C PHE A 70 -8.43 -5.96 4.13
N ILE A 71 -7.66 -4.99 3.63
CA ILE A 71 -8.20 -3.87 2.82
C ILE A 71 -8.89 -4.42 1.57
N ASN A 72 -8.25 -5.35 0.85
CA ASN A 72 -8.85 -5.95 -0.34
C ASN A 72 -10.13 -6.73 -0.02
N ALA A 73 -10.16 -7.48 1.09
CA ALA A 73 -11.38 -8.18 1.51
C ALA A 73 -12.54 -7.21 1.75
N VAL A 74 -12.28 -6.08 2.42
CA VAL A 74 -13.29 -5.04 2.65
C VAL A 74 -13.77 -4.44 1.32
N VAL A 75 -12.86 -4.11 0.40
CA VAL A 75 -13.20 -3.58 -0.94
C VAL A 75 -14.05 -4.56 -1.72
N PHE A 76 -13.65 -5.83 -1.80
CA PHE A 76 -14.38 -6.84 -2.56
C PHE A 76 -15.78 -7.10 -1.99
N THR A 77 -15.92 -7.12 -0.66
CA THR A 77 -17.23 -7.26 -0.01
C THR A 77 -18.10 -6.05 -0.29
N ALA A 78 -17.60 -4.84 -0.07
CA ALA A 78 -18.35 -3.60 -0.33
C ALA A 78 -18.75 -3.45 -1.80
N TYR A 79 -17.87 -3.87 -2.72
CA TYR A 79 -18.14 -3.88 -4.16
C TYR A 79 -19.26 -4.87 -4.51
N LYS A 80 -19.20 -6.11 -4.01
CA LYS A 80 -20.23 -7.13 -4.27
C LYS A 80 -21.59 -6.75 -3.70
N GLU A 81 -21.63 -6.24 -2.47
CA GLU A 81 -22.86 -5.75 -1.85
C GLU A 81 -23.45 -4.59 -2.66
N SER A 82 -22.64 -3.59 -3.01
CA SER A 82 -23.11 -2.47 -3.84
C SER A 82 -23.59 -2.93 -5.21
N LEU A 83 -22.85 -3.81 -5.88
CA LEU A 83 -23.24 -4.31 -7.20
C LEU A 83 -24.54 -5.12 -7.14
N SER A 84 -24.76 -5.90 -6.08
CA SER A 84 -26.00 -6.65 -5.89
C SER A 84 -27.25 -5.76 -5.77
N ILE A 85 -27.07 -4.52 -5.28
CA ILE A 85 -28.14 -3.52 -5.13
C ILE A 85 -28.45 -2.85 -6.47
N PHE A 86 -27.43 -2.55 -7.29
CA PHE A 86 -27.60 -1.81 -8.54
C PHE A 86 -27.85 -2.70 -9.77
N ASP A 87 -27.14 -3.83 -9.89
CA ASP A 87 -27.29 -4.80 -10.98
C ASP A 87 -26.62 -6.14 -10.60
N ALA A 88 -27.43 -7.10 -10.13
CA ALA A 88 -26.97 -8.45 -9.79
C ALA A 88 -26.36 -9.22 -10.99
N THR A 89 -26.60 -8.76 -12.22
CA THR A 89 -26.07 -9.36 -13.45
C THR A 89 -24.66 -8.84 -13.76
N GLY A 90 -24.26 -7.69 -13.20
CA GLY A 90 -22.95 -7.07 -13.42
C GLY A 90 -22.69 -6.58 -14.84
N GLN A 91 -23.73 -6.46 -15.68
CA GLN A 91 -23.60 -6.13 -17.10
C GLN A 91 -23.65 -4.63 -17.36
N SER A 92 -24.30 -3.86 -16.48
CA SER A 92 -24.40 -2.41 -16.60
C SER A 92 -23.08 -1.72 -16.25
N PRO A 93 -22.44 -0.99 -17.19
CA PRO A 93 -21.23 -0.23 -16.93
C PRO A 93 -21.42 0.84 -15.84
N PHE A 94 -22.62 1.42 -15.77
CA PHE A 94 -22.96 2.44 -14.78
C PHE A 94 -23.09 1.86 -13.37
N ALA A 95 -23.71 0.68 -13.23
CA ALA A 95 -23.80 -0.02 -11.95
C ALA A 95 -22.41 -0.41 -11.43
N ASN A 96 -21.53 -0.89 -12.32
CA ASN A 96 -20.14 -1.20 -11.99
C ASN A 96 -19.35 0.05 -11.55
N ALA A 97 -19.56 1.19 -12.20
CA ALA A 97 -18.93 2.45 -11.81
C ALA A 97 -19.40 2.93 -10.43
N MET A 98 -20.71 2.88 -10.15
CA MET A 98 -21.25 3.24 -8.84
C MET A 98 -20.80 2.29 -7.73
N ALA A 99 -20.81 0.99 -7.98
CA ALA A 99 -20.32 -0.01 -7.02
C ALA A 99 -18.83 0.19 -6.72
N GLY A 100 -18.03 0.55 -7.73
CA GLY A 100 -16.61 0.92 -7.56
C GLY A 100 -16.41 2.19 -6.75
N ALA A 101 -17.25 3.21 -6.95
CA ALA A 101 -17.19 4.45 -6.17
C ALA A 101 -17.50 4.21 -4.68
N ILE A 102 -18.55 3.42 -4.40
CA ILE A 102 -18.94 3.08 -3.02
C ILE A 102 -17.88 2.20 -2.35
N SER A 103 -17.38 1.18 -3.04
CA SER A 103 -16.34 0.32 -2.47
C SER A 103 -15.04 1.09 -2.19
N GLY A 104 -14.67 2.02 -3.08
CA GLY A 104 -13.53 2.92 -2.87
C GLY A 104 -13.71 3.81 -1.64
N ALA A 105 -14.90 4.38 -1.44
CA ALA A 105 -15.20 5.17 -0.24
C ALA A 105 -15.11 4.33 1.05
N VAL A 106 -15.62 3.09 1.03
CA VAL A 106 -15.56 2.17 2.18
C VAL A 106 -14.11 1.75 2.47
N GLN A 107 -13.26 1.58 1.45
CA GLN A 107 -11.86 1.21 1.65
C GLN A 107 -11.07 2.23 2.46
N LEU A 108 -11.45 3.51 2.41
CA LEU A 108 -10.73 4.57 3.11
C LEU A 108 -10.72 4.34 4.63
N ILE A 109 -11.77 3.72 5.19
CA ILE A 109 -11.89 3.47 6.64
C ILE A 109 -10.71 2.65 7.18
N PRO A 110 -10.39 1.45 6.62
CA PRO A 110 -9.21 0.70 7.02
C PRO A 110 -7.92 1.18 6.34
N ALA A 111 -7.97 1.77 5.14
CA ALA A 111 -6.76 2.16 4.41
C ALA A 111 -6.04 3.36 5.06
N VAL A 112 -6.79 4.40 5.46
CA VAL A 112 -6.21 5.61 6.07
C VAL A 112 -5.35 5.31 7.30
N PRO A 113 -5.79 4.55 8.32
CA PRO A 113 -4.93 4.26 9.47
C PRO A 113 -3.67 3.46 9.09
N VAL A 114 -3.79 2.54 8.12
CA VAL A 114 -2.65 1.75 7.62
C VAL A 114 -1.63 2.64 6.94
N GLU A 115 -2.07 3.59 6.11
CA GLU A 115 -1.21 4.57 5.46
C GLU A 115 -0.51 5.47 6.47
N VAL A 116 -1.23 5.97 7.49
CA VAL A 116 -0.63 6.77 8.56
C VAL A 116 0.46 6.00 9.30
N ILE A 117 0.24 4.71 9.59
CA ILE A 117 1.24 3.88 10.25
C ILE A 117 2.46 3.67 9.33
N LYS A 118 2.25 3.38 8.03
CA LYS A 118 3.32 3.26 7.04
C LYS A 118 4.19 4.51 7.01
N ILE A 119 3.57 5.68 6.89
CA ILE A 119 4.28 6.97 6.83
C ILE A 119 5.06 7.23 8.13
N ARG A 120 4.49 6.92 9.30
CA ARG A 120 5.20 7.04 10.59
C ARG A 120 6.41 6.13 10.67
N GLN A 121 6.29 4.86 10.26
CA GLN A 121 7.42 3.93 10.27
C GLN A 121 8.52 4.35 9.29
N GLN A 122 8.15 4.81 8.09
CA GLN A 122 9.10 5.31 7.11
C GLN A 122 9.80 6.59 7.61
N SER A 123 9.07 7.51 8.24
CA SER A 123 9.63 8.74 8.82
C SER A 123 10.65 8.47 9.94
N ILE A 124 10.36 7.50 10.82
CA ILE A 124 11.29 7.07 11.88
C ILE A 124 12.55 6.43 11.28
N ALA A 125 12.39 5.60 10.24
CA ALA A 125 13.52 4.97 9.55
C ALA A 125 14.42 5.99 8.82
N SER A 126 13.86 7.11 8.35
CA SER A 126 14.61 8.19 7.71
C SER A 126 15.41 9.08 8.68
N HIS A 127 15.11 9.06 9.99
CA HIS A 127 15.81 9.87 11.00
C HIS A 127 16.32 9.03 12.20
N PRO A 128 17.41 8.26 12.04
CA PRO A 128 17.97 7.45 13.12
C PRO A 128 18.46 8.25 14.36
N GLY A 129 18.59 9.59 14.28
CA GLY A 129 19.09 10.44 15.36
C GLY A 129 18.07 10.92 16.40
N ARG A 130 16.76 10.70 16.23
CA ARG A 130 15.73 11.25 17.14
C ARG A 130 15.14 10.24 18.15
N LEU A 131 15.56 8.98 18.09
CA LEU A 131 15.14 7.94 19.05
C LEU A 131 15.98 7.90 20.34
N MET A 132 17.05 8.72 20.46
CA MET A 132 17.82 8.87 21.70
C MET A 132 17.22 9.84 22.72
N TYR A 133 16.10 10.51 22.43
CA TYR A 133 15.51 11.54 23.31
C TYR A 133 14.14 11.16 23.90
N LEU A 134 13.70 9.90 23.76
CA LEU A 134 12.42 9.43 24.32
C LEU A 134 12.54 8.18 25.19
N TYR A 135 13.66 8.05 25.91
CA TYR A 135 13.78 7.24 27.13
C TYR A 135 14.55 8.03 28.18
#